data_AF-A0A5E4BQV8-F1
#
_entry.id   AF-A0A5E4BQV8-F1
#
_cell.length_a   1.000
_cell.length_b   1.000
_cell.length_c   1.000
_cell.angle_alpha   90.00
_cell.angle_beta   90.00
_cell.angle_gamma   90.00
#
_symmetry.space_group_name_H-M   'P 1'
#
loop_
_entity.id
_entity.type
_entity.pdbx_description
1 polymer ?
#
loop_
_entity_poly.entity_id
_entity_poly.type
_entity_poly.pdbx_seq_one_letter_code
_entity_poly.pdbx_strand_id
1 'polypeptide(L)'
;ADLQQIIVSLTESCQSCSHALAAHVSHLENVSEEEMNRLLGIVLDVEYLFTCVHKEEDADTKQVYFYLFKLLRKSILQRGKPVVEGSLEKKPPFEKPSIEQGVNNFVQYKFSHLP
;
A
#
# COMPACT_ATOMS: atom_id res chain seq x y z
N ALA A 1 -21.47 -17.52 11.72
CA ALA A 1 -22.26 -16.75 10.74
C ALA A 1 -21.83 -17.25 9.38
N ASP A 2 -22.76 -17.85 8.62
CA ASP A 2 -22.49 -18.28 7.25
C ASP A 2 -22.04 -17.06 6.44
N LEU A 3 -20.80 -17.09 5.95
CA LEU A 3 -20.34 -16.18 4.91
C LEU A 3 -21.11 -16.55 3.65
N GLN A 4 -22.28 -15.95 3.45
CA GLN A 4 -22.97 -16.01 2.17
C GLN A 4 -21.98 -15.49 1.13
N GLN A 5 -21.42 -16.40 0.33
CA GLN A 5 -20.69 -16.05 -0.87
C GLN A 5 -21.66 -15.30 -1.77
N ILE A 6 -21.53 -13.98 -1.81
CA ILE A 6 -22.20 -13.16 -2.80
C ILE A 6 -21.56 -13.53 -4.13
N ILE A 7 -22.27 -14.37 -4.91
CA ILE A 7 -21.86 -14.69 -6.26
C ILE A 7 -22.22 -13.47 -7.12
N VAL A 8 -21.24 -12.61 -7.34
CA VAL A 8 -21.36 -11.44 -8.21
C VAL A 8 -21.24 -11.91 -9.66
N SER A 9 -22.25 -11.62 -10.49
CA SER A 9 -22.19 -11.93 -11.93
C SER A 9 -21.45 -10.85 -12.71
N LEU A 10 -20.63 -11.26 -13.69
CA LEU A 10 -19.93 -10.34 -14.60
C LEU A 10 -20.89 -9.49 -15.47
N THR A 11 -22.16 -9.88 -15.57
CA THR A 11 -23.20 -9.15 -16.30
C THR A 11 -23.89 -8.07 -15.46
N GLU A 12 -23.61 -7.99 -14.16
CA GLU A 12 -24.20 -6.96 -13.30
C GLU A 12 -23.77 -5.56 -13.73
N SER A 13 -24.73 -4.64 -13.73
CA SER A 13 -24.50 -3.25 -14.15
C SER A 13 -23.97 -2.42 -12.98
N CYS A 14 -22.86 -1.71 -13.21
CA CYS A 14 -22.28 -0.79 -12.26
C CYS A 14 -23.27 0.33 -11.90
N GLN A 15 -23.46 0.61 -10.61
CA GLN A 15 -24.38 1.66 -10.16
C GLN A 15 -23.93 3.08 -10.59
N SER A 16 -22.64 3.30 -10.83
CA SER A 16 -22.10 4.63 -11.14
C SER A 16 -22.06 4.96 -12.63
N CYS A 17 -21.85 3.96 -13.50
CA CYS A 17 -21.71 4.18 -14.94
C CYS A 17 -22.55 3.23 -15.81
N SER A 18 -23.32 2.34 -15.20
CA SER A 18 -24.23 1.38 -15.86
C SER A 18 -23.58 0.38 -16.81
N HIS A 19 -22.25 0.37 -16.96
CA HIS A 19 -21.53 -0.68 -17.69
C HIS A 19 -21.55 -2.01 -16.91
N ALA A 20 -21.46 -3.13 -17.63
CA ALA A 20 -21.31 -4.44 -17.02
C ALA A 20 -19.99 -4.56 -16.25
N LEU A 21 -19.97 -5.29 -15.13
CA LEU A 21 -18.76 -5.56 -14.34
C LEU A 21 -17.62 -6.13 -15.20
N ALA A 22 -17.95 -6.97 -16.18
CA ALA A 22 -17.00 -7.49 -17.18
C ALA A 22 -16.15 -6.37 -17.82
N ALA A 23 -16.74 -5.20 -18.13
CA ALA A 23 -16.02 -4.08 -18.71
C ALA A 23 -14.96 -3.51 -17.75
N HIS A 24 -15.23 -3.52 -16.44
CA HIS A 24 -14.32 -3.00 -15.42
C HIS A 24 -13.12 -3.92 -15.18
N VAL A 25 -13.34 -5.24 -15.23
CA VAL A 25 -12.31 -6.25 -14.91
C VAL A 25 -11.67 -6.89 -16.14
N SER A 26 -12.12 -6.55 -17.35
CA SER A 26 -11.58 -7.08 -18.61
C SER A 26 -10.06 -7.01 -18.71
N HIS A 27 -9.46 -5.92 -18.22
CA HIS A 27 -8.02 -5.71 -18.20
C HIS A 27 -7.24 -6.65 -17.25
N LEU A 28 -7.95 -7.44 -16.41
CA LEU A 28 -7.40 -8.40 -15.46
C LEU A 28 -7.42 -9.85 -15.98
N GLU A 29 -8.13 -10.14 -17.07
CA GLU A 29 -8.35 -11.52 -17.58
C GLU A 29 -7.05 -12.29 -17.85
N ASN A 30 -6.00 -11.60 -18.32
CA ASN A 30 -4.73 -12.19 -18.70
C ASN A 30 -3.57 -11.77 -17.79
N VAL A 31 -3.88 -11.35 -16.57
CA VAL A 31 -2.88 -10.95 -15.57
C VAL A 31 -2.35 -12.19 -14.85
N SER A 32 -1.05 -12.22 -14.54
CA SER A 32 -0.46 -13.34 -13.80
C SER A 32 -1.04 -13.44 -12.39
N GLU A 33 -1.05 -14.64 -11.82
CA GLU A 33 -1.50 -14.86 -10.44
C GLU A 33 -0.70 -14.02 -9.44
N GLU A 34 0.62 -13.89 -9.64
CA GLU A 34 1.49 -13.03 -8.81
C GLU A 34 1.00 -11.57 -8.80
N GLU A 35 0.69 -11.02 -9.98
CA GLU A 35 0.22 -9.65 -10.10
C GLU A 35 -1.21 -9.48 -9.56
N MET A 36 -2.06 -10.50 -9.71
CA MET A 36 -3.39 -10.52 -9.10
C MET A 36 -3.30 -10.51 -7.56
N ASN A 37 -2.43 -11.34 -6.98
CA ASN A 37 -2.16 -11.38 -5.55
C ASN A 37 -1.56 -10.06 -5.05
N ARG A 38 -0.69 -9.41 -5.85
CA ARG A 38 -0.17 -8.08 -5.53
C ARG A 38 -1.30 -7.05 -5.45
N LEU A 39 -2.21 -7.02 -6.43
CA LEU A 39 -3.35 -6.10 -6.44
C LEU A 39 -4.29 -6.35 -5.25
N LEU A 40 -4.56 -7.61 -4.92
CA LEU A 40 -5.36 -8.00 -3.75
C LEU A 40 -4.70 -7.56 -2.43
N GLY A 41 -3.39 -7.71 -2.30
CA GLY A 41 -2.65 -7.18 -1.16
C GLY A 41 -2.85 -5.66 -0.98
N ILE A 42 -2.77 -4.91 -2.09
CA ILE A 42 -3.01 -3.46 -2.05
C ILE A 42 -4.47 -3.14 -1.68
N VAL A 43 -5.44 -3.95 -2.10
CA VAL A 43 -6.85 -3.78 -1.70
C VAL A 43 -7.01 -3.94 -0.19
N LEU A 44 -6.39 -4.97 0.41
CA LEU A 44 -6.40 -5.17 1.87
C LEU A 44 -5.74 -3.99 2.60
N ASP A 45 -4.60 -3.50 2.09
CA ASP A 45 -3.93 -2.32 2.65
C ASP A 45 -4.83 -1.07 2.60
N VAL A 46 -5.61 -0.90 1.51
CA VAL A 46 -6.56 0.22 1.36
C VAL A 46 -7.70 0.11 2.38
N GLU A 47 -8.26 -1.08 2.60
CA GLU A 47 -9.31 -1.32 3.60
C GLU A 47 -8.80 -1.07 5.03
N TYR A 48 -7.59 -1.54 5.32
CA TYR A 48 -6.92 -1.30 6.59
C TYR A 48 -6.68 0.20 6.81
N LEU A 49 -6.07 0.89 5.84
CA LEU A 49 -5.80 2.33 5.93
C LEU A 49 -7.09 3.14 6.03
N PHE A 50 -8.16 2.74 5.35
CA PHE A 50 -9.47 3.39 5.51
C PHE A 50 -9.92 3.34 6.97
N THR A 51 -9.78 2.19 7.63
CA THR A 51 -10.08 2.03 9.06
C THR A 51 -9.17 2.92 9.92
N CYS A 52 -7.86 2.94 9.65
CA CYS A 52 -6.91 3.79 10.36
C CYS A 52 -7.27 5.28 10.25
N VAL A 53 -7.56 5.78 9.05
CA VAL A 53 -7.95 7.19 8.82
C VAL A 53 -9.18 7.59 9.64
N HIS A 54 -10.16 6.69 9.79
CA HIS A 54 -11.38 6.98 10.54
C HIS A 54 -11.19 6.92 12.05
N LYS A 55 -10.25 6.10 12.54
CA LYS A 55 -9.94 5.95 13.96
C LYS A 55 -8.85 6.92 14.44
N GLU A 56 -8.03 7.46 13.55
CA GLU A 56 -6.92 8.33 13.90
C GLU A 56 -7.40 9.70 14.37
N GLU A 57 -6.89 10.10 15.54
CA GLU A 57 -7.20 11.37 16.20
C GLU A 57 -6.13 12.42 15.88
N ASP A 58 -4.86 11.99 15.76
CA ASP A 58 -3.76 12.90 15.44
C ASP A 58 -3.85 13.40 13.98
N ALA A 59 -3.90 14.71 13.81
CA ALA A 59 -4.16 15.33 12.50
C ALA A 59 -3.02 15.06 11.51
N ASP A 60 -1.77 15.10 11.96
CA ASP A 60 -0.59 14.90 11.12
C ASP A 60 -0.51 13.44 10.65
N THR A 61 -0.69 12.50 11.57
CA THR A 61 -0.73 11.05 11.27
C THR A 61 -1.89 10.71 10.34
N LYS A 62 -3.07 11.28 10.59
CA LYS A 62 -4.25 11.10 9.75
C LYS A 62 -4.02 11.60 8.33
N GLN A 63 -3.32 12.72 8.16
CA GLN A 63 -2.96 13.22 6.83
C GLN A 63 -2.03 12.27 6.08
N VAL A 64 -1.04 11.66 6.78
CA VAL A 64 -0.17 10.64 6.19
C VAL A 64 -0.96 9.41 5.77
N TYR A 65 -1.83 8.88 6.64
CA TYR A 65 -2.68 7.74 6.28
C TYR A 65 -3.61 8.04 5.12
N PHE A 66 -4.22 9.23 5.08
CA PHE A 66 -5.08 9.64 3.98
C PHE A 66 -4.31 9.80 2.66
N TYR A 67 -3.08 10.29 2.72
CA TYR A 67 -2.18 10.34 1.57
C TYR A 67 -1.88 8.92 1.05
N LEU A 68 -1.47 8.00 1.92
CA LEU A 68 -1.19 6.61 1.55
C LEU A 68 -2.43 5.90 0.98
N PHE A 69 -3.60 6.09 1.60
CA PHE A 69 -4.88 5.58 1.11
C PHE A 69 -5.14 6.02 -0.34
N LYS A 70 -4.98 7.31 -0.65
CA LYS A 70 -5.15 7.83 -2.03
C LYS A 70 -4.11 7.25 -2.99
N LEU A 71 -2.85 7.14 -2.56
CA LEU A 71 -1.75 6.59 -3.35
C LEU A 71 -2.03 5.13 -3.76
N LEU A 72 -2.43 4.29 -2.80
CA LEU A 72 -2.71 2.88 -3.05
C LEU A 72 -3.95 2.69 -3.94
N ARG A 73 -5.04 3.44 -3.68
CA ARG A 73 -6.24 3.42 -4.54
C ARG A 73 -5.92 3.79 -5.99
N LYS A 74 -5.07 4.80 -6.21
CA LYS A 74 -4.59 5.17 -7.55
C LYS A 74 -3.72 4.07 -8.17
N SER A 75 -2.89 3.41 -7.36
CA SER A 75 -1.99 2.34 -7.80
C SER A 75 -2.76 1.12 -8.30
N ILE A 76 -3.89 0.76 -7.66
CA ILE A 76 -4.81 -0.29 -8.16
C ILE A 76 -5.39 0.13 -9.52
N LEU A 77 -5.94 1.36 -9.63
CA LEU A 77 -6.58 1.84 -10.85
C LEU A 77 -5.63 1.88 -12.05
N GLN A 78 -4.35 2.20 -11.81
CA GLN A 78 -3.32 2.30 -12.85
C GLN A 78 -2.47 1.03 -12.98
N ARG A 79 -2.66 0.03 -12.11
CA ARG A 79 -1.77 -1.13 -11.91
C ARG A 79 -0.30 -0.75 -11.68
N GLY A 80 -0.05 0.44 -11.15
CA GLY A 80 1.28 0.95 -10.86
C GLY A 80 1.88 0.32 -9.58
N LYS A 81 3.20 0.36 -9.47
CA LYS A 81 3.85 0.17 -8.16
C LYS A 81 3.68 1.46 -7.36
N PRO A 82 3.19 1.40 -6.11
CA PRO A 82 3.03 2.59 -5.29
C PRO A 82 4.42 3.18 -5.00
N VAL A 83 4.62 4.43 -5.36
CA VAL A 83 5.82 5.20 -5.05
C VAL A 83 5.38 6.44 -4.29
N VAL A 84 5.97 6.67 -3.12
CA VAL A 84 5.72 7.90 -2.38
C VAL A 84 6.41 9.04 -3.13
N GLU A 85 5.60 9.91 -3.74
CA GLU A 85 6.03 11.09 -4.49
C GLU A 85 5.48 12.35 -3.80
N GLY A 86 6.34 13.33 -3.51
CA GLY A 86 5.91 14.57 -2.84
C GLY A 86 6.98 15.17 -1.94
N SER A 87 6.63 16.30 -1.31
CA SER A 87 7.48 17.27 -0.58
C SER A 87 8.29 16.77 0.62
N LEU A 88 8.48 15.45 0.79
CA LEU A 88 9.61 14.97 1.57
C LEU A 88 10.85 15.41 0.80
N GLU A 89 11.55 16.43 1.32
CA GLU A 89 12.64 17.13 0.63
C GLU A 89 13.72 16.19 0.06
N LYS A 90 13.80 14.96 0.58
CA LYS A 90 14.72 13.91 0.14
C LYS A 90 13.98 12.57 0.07
N LYS A 91 14.44 11.67 -0.80
CA LYS A 91 14.10 10.25 -0.77
C LYS A 91 15.11 9.51 0.11
N PRO A 92 14.75 8.35 0.70
CA PRO A 92 15.71 7.52 1.41
C PRO A 92 16.94 7.19 0.54
N PRO A 93 18.15 7.09 1.13
CA PRO A 93 18.46 7.31 2.54
C PRO A 93 18.50 8.80 2.90
N PHE A 94 17.97 9.17 4.07
CA PHE A 94 17.90 10.56 4.52
C PHE A 94 19.21 11.07 5.14
N GLU A 95 19.99 10.16 5.73
CA GLU A 95 21.26 10.47 6.41
C GLU A 95 22.27 9.33 6.18
N LYS A 96 23.56 9.68 6.18
CA LYS A 96 24.68 8.72 6.15
C LYS A 96 25.76 9.16 7.15
N PRO A 97 26.40 8.22 7.87
CA PRO A 97 26.18 6.77 7.85
C PRO A 97 24.80 6.37 8.41
N SER A 98 24.29 5.19 8.06
CA SER A 98 23.05 4.69 8.67
C SER A 98 23.25 4.45 10.17
N ILE A 99 22.16 4.42 10.94
CA ILE A 99 22.20 4.05 12.36
C ILE A 99 22.88 2.69 12.54
N GLU A 100 22.54 1.72 11.68
CA GLU A 100 23.17 0.40 11.65
C GLU A 100 24.70 0.49 11.54
N GLN A 101 25.21 1.29 10.59
CA GLN A 101 26.64 1.48 10.44
C GLN A 101 27.25 2.20 11.64
N GLY A 102 26.56 3.19 12.21
CA GLY A 102 26.99 3.88 13.43
C GLY A 102 27.12 2.94 14.62
N VAL A 103 26.15 2.05 14.81
CA VAL A 103 26.17 1.02 15.86
C VAL A 103 27.30 0.02 15.63
N ASN A 104 27.48 -0.46 14.40
CA ASN A 104 28.59 -1.36 14.06
C ASN A 104 29.96 -0.72 14.36
N ASN A 105 30.14 0.54 13.97
CA ASN A 105 31.36 1.29 14.26
C ASN A 105 31.57 1.45 15.76
N PHE A 106 30.51 1.77 16.52
CA PHE A 106 30.59 1.91 17.97
C PHE A 106 31.01 0.61 18.64
N VAL A 107 30.41 -0.53 18.25
CA VAL A 107 30.75 -1.84 18.83
C VAL A 107 32.20 -2.19 18.57
N GLN A 108 32.66 -2.05 17.33
CA GLN A 108 34.06 -2.27 16.96
C GLN A 108 35.01 -1.33 17.72
N TYR A 109 34.66 -0.05 17.81
CA TYR A 109 35.49 0.93 18.49
C TYR A 109 35.60 0.68 20.00
N LYS A 110 34.49 0.34 20.65
CA LYS A 110 34.43 0.21 22.12
C LYS A 110 34.76 -1.17 22.63
N PHE A 111 34.56 -2.22 21.84
CA PHE A 111 34.60 -3.60 22.35
C PHE A 111 35.51 -4.55 21.55
N SER A 112 36.23 -4.08 20.52
CA SER A 112 37.15 -4.94 19.74
C SER A 112 38.28 -5.58 20.55
N HIS A 113 38.58 -5.03 21.73
CA HIS A 113 39.60 -5.55 22.64
C HIS A 113 39.06 -6.56 23.65
N LEU A 114 37.74 -6.80 23.69
CA LEU A 114 37.16 -7.80 24.57
C LEU A 114 37.47 -9.21 24.01
N PRO A 115 37.87 -10.16 24.86
CA PRO A 115 38.24 -11.52 24.47
C PRO A 115 37.05 -12.37 24.01
#